data_AF-A0A1H1Z166-F1
#
_entry.id   AF-A0A1H1Z166-F1
#
_cell.length_a   1.000
_cell.length_b   1.000
_cell.length_c   1.000
_cell.angle_alpha   90.00
_cell.angle_beta   90.00
_cell.angle_gamma   90.00
#
_symmetry.space_group_name_H-M   'P 1'
#
loop_
_entity.id
_entity.type
_entity.pdbx_description
1 polymer ?
#
loop_
_entity_poly.entity_id
_entity_poly.type
_entity_poly.pdbx_seq_one_letter_code
_entity_poly.pdbx_strand_id
1 'polypeptide(L)'
;MTSTTVPVIFDLDGTLVDPAGGITDGISSALTELGLPVPRQDLLDSMIGPKLSDALLNVAKVPADRLDEVIRRYRAYYAETGIAQGRLYPGIREVLETFVAAGLPVAVATQKPQAIARTVLAHHGIDGLFRGIHGSADNESAVDGVPLGKTEIIAAALKDLDTHHAVMVGDRAQDVSGAIANGLDCIGVAWGFAPEGELEGAGAFTVVSNAAELVNAVERLQSIHASAMSEVTNDGNV
;
A
#
# COMPACT_ATOMS: atom_id res chain seq x y z
N MET A 1 18.01 -21.22 -6.83
CA MET A 1 19.05 -20.40 -6.18
C MET A 1 18.33 -19.61 -5.12
N THR A 2 18.58 -19.85 -3.83
CA THR A 2 17.97 -19.07 -2.75
C THR A 2 18.53 -17.66 -2.83
N SER A 3 17.72 -16.71 -3.27
CA SER A 3 18.07 -15.29 -3.24
C SER A 3 18.35 -14.89 -1.80
N THR A 4 19.52 -14.33 -1.52
CA THR A 4 19.92 -13.87 -0.18
C THR A 4 19.34 -12.50 0.18
N THR A 5 18.77 -11.79 -0.79
CA THR A 5 18.12 -10.50 -0.63
C THR A 5 16.63 -10.68 -0.32
N VAL A 6 16.15 -9.99 0.72
CA VAL A 6 14.74 -9.97 1.15
C VAL A 6 14.01 -8.85 0.38
N PRO A 7 13.11 -9.17 -0.58
CA PRO A 7 12.40 -8.15 -1.36
C PRO A 7 11.58 -7.18 -0.51
N VAL A 8 11.25 -6.03 -1.09
CA VAL A 8 10.41 -5.00 -0.44
C VAL A 8 9.10 -4.86 -1.19
N ILE A 9 7.99 -4.99 -0.47
CA ILE A 9 6.63 -4.82 -1.00
C ILE A 9 6.09 -3.50 -0.44
N PHE A 10 5.60 -2.62 -1.32
CA PHE A 10 5.10 -1.31 -0.94
C PHE A 10 3.58 -1.21 -1.11
N ASP A 11 2.90 -0.51 -0.21
CA ASP A 11 1.62 0.12 -0.56
C ASP A 11 1.84 1.29 -1.54
N LEU A 12 0.75 1.84 -2.08
CA LEU A 12 0.75 2.96 -3.01
C LEU A 12 0.34 4.28 -2.35
N ASP A 13 -0.96 4.46 -2.10
CA ASP A 13 -1.52 5.72 -1.60
C ASP A 13 -1.13 5.89 -0.12
N GLY A 14 -0.47 7.00 0.24
CA GLY A 14 0.04 7.23 1.61
C GLY A 14 1.45 6.70 1.87
N THR A 15 1.97 5.88 0.96
CA THR A 15 3.31 5.28 1.09
C THR A 15 4.26 5.76 -0.01
N LEU A 16 3.94 5.47 -1.27
CA LEU A 16 4.72 5.91 -2.44
C LEU A 16 4.22 7.25 -2.97
N VAL A 17 2.90 7.42 -3.00
CA VAL A 17 2.21 8.57 -3.60
C VAL A 17 1.36 9.26 -2.54
N ASP A 18 1.58 10.55 -2.38
CA ASP A 18 0.63 11.45 -1.73
C ASP A 18 -0.46 11.77 -2.77
N PRO A 19 -1.72 11.36 -2.56
CA PRO A 19 -2.79 11.62 -3.50
C PRO A 19 -3.14 13.11 -3.61
N ALA A 20 -2.65 13.97 -2.70
CA ALA A 20 -2.75 15.42 -2.74
C ALA A 20 -4.16 15.95 -3.04
N GLY A 21 -5.16 15.34 -2.40
CA GLY A 21 -6.58 15.68 -2.56
C GLY A 21 -7.31 14.85 -3.62
N GLY A 22 -6.62 14.19 -4.56
CA GLY A 22 -7.29 13.49 -5.67
C GLY A 22 -8.27 12.40 -5.24
N ILE A 23 -8.04 11.76 -4.09
CA ILE A 23 -8.99 10.81 -3.51
C ILE A 23 -10.12 11.55 -2.77
N THR A 24 -9.79 12.45 -1.85
CA THR A 24 -10.78 13.12 -0.99
C THR A 24 -11.70 14.06 -1.74
N ASP A 25 -11.18 14.78 -2.74
CA ASP A 25 -11.93 15.70 -3.59
C ASP A 25 -12.87 14.91 -4.51
N GLY A 26 -12.41 13.78 -5.06
CA GLY A 26 -13.26 12.91 -5.87
C GLY A 26 -14.42 12.32 -5.08
N ILE A 27 -14.16 11.87 -3.84
CA ILE A 27 -15.20 11.39 -2.93
C ILE A 27 -16.19 12.53 -2.63
N SER A 28 -15.68 13.70 -2.26
CA SER A 28 -16.50 14.87 -1.92
C SER A 28 -17.36 15.35 -3.08
N SER A 29 -16.80 15.37 -4.30
CA SER A 29 -17.52 15.73 -5.53
C SER A 29 -18.65 14.75 -5.80
N ALA A 30 -18.37 13.44 -5.75
CA ALA A 30 -19.35 12.40 -5.98
C ALA A 30 -20.51 12.47 -4.97
N LEU A 31 -20.21 12.67 -3.68
CA LEU A 31 -21.24 12.80 -2.64
C LEU A 31 -22.08 14.06 -2.84
N THR A 32 -21.45 15.19 -3.13
CA THR A 32 -22.13 16.49 -3.33
C THR A 32 -23.06 16.45 -4.54
N GLU A 33 -22.61 15.91 -5.68
CA GLU A 33 -23.41 15.77 -6.89
C GLU A 33 -24.66 14.91 -6.69
N LEU A 34 -24.60 13.95 -5.77
CA LEU A 34 -25.71 13.05 -5.46
C LEU A 34 -26.58 13.54 -4.28
N GLY A 35 -26.28 14.74 -3.76
CA GLY A 35 -26.99 15.33 -2.62
C GLY A 35 -26.78 14.57 -1.30
N LEU A 36 -25.67 13.85 -1.17
CA LEU A 36 -25.31 13.10 0.03
C LEU A 36 -24.44 13.95 0.97
N PRO A 37 -24.47 13.72 2.29
CA PRO A 37 -23.59 14.39 3.24
C PRO A 37 -22.11 14.13 2.92
N VAL A 38 -21.30 15.20 2.95
CA VAL A 38 -19.84 15.10 2.81
C VAL A 38 -19.21 15.09 4.19
N PRO A 39 -18.37 14.08 4.52
CA PRO A 39 -17.64 14.05 5.78
C PRO A 39 -16.67 15.25 5.91
N ARG A 40 -16.28 15.54 7.16
CA ARG A 40 -15.15 16.46 7.43
C ARG A 40 -13.83 15.87 6.94
N GLN A 41 -12.83 16.74 6.72
CA GLN A 41 -11.57 16.37 6.06
C GLN A 41 -10.83 15.23 6.75
N ASP A 42 -10.73 15.22 8.07
CA ASP A 42 -10.10 14.13 8.84
C ASP A 42 -10.79 12.77 8.62
N LEU A 43 -12.12 12.75 8.46
CA LEU A 43 -12.83 11.54 8.09
C LEU A 43 -12.55 11.14 6.65
N LEU A 44 -12.47 12.10 5.72
CA LEU A 44 -12.08 11.83 4.32
C LEU A 44 -10.65 11.27 4.25
N ASP A 45 -9.72 11.83 5.01
CA ASP A 45 -8.32 11.37 5.08
C ASP A 45 -8.27 9.92 5.60
N SER A 46 -9.10 9.56 6.58
CA SER A 46 -9.19 8.19 7.09
C SER A 46 -9.64 7.15 6.04
N MET A 47 -10.28 7.63 4.96
CA MET A 47 -10.73 6.79 3.83
C MET A 47 -9.61 6.49 2.83
N ILE A 48 -8.42 7.09 2.96
CA ILE A 48 -7.26 6.78 2.12
C ILE A 48 -6.55 5.54 2.64
N GLY A 49 -6.39 4.53 1.78
CA GLY A 49 -5.82 3.24 2.12
C GLY A 49 -6.86 2.11 2.14
N PRO A 50 -7.94 2.17 2.96
CA PRO A 50 -8.97 1.14 2.98
C PRO A 50 -9.63 0.95 1.61
N LYS A 51 -10.31 -0.19 1.43
CA LYS A 51 -11.16 -0.38 0.25
C LYS A 51 -12.22 0.71 0.22
N LEU A 52 -12.34 1.42 -0.90
CA LEU A 52 -13.22 2.59 -1.00
C LEU A 52 -14.69 2.24 -0.71
N SER A 53 -15.17 1.06 -1.10
CA SER A 53 -16.50 0.58 -0.71
C SER A 53 -16.74 0.57 0.80
N ASP A 54 -15.76 0.07 1.55
CA ASP A 54 -15.85 -0.08 3.00
C ASP A 54 -15.81 1.29 3.66
N ALA A 55 -14.97 2.19 3.14
CA ALA A 55 -14.90 3.57 3.57
C ALA A 55 -16.22 4.33 3.30
N LEU A 56 -16.81 4.17 2.11
CA LEU A 56 -18.08 4.82 1.76
C LEU A 56 -19.24 4.35 2.64
N LEU A 57 -19.33 3.05 2.91
CA LEU A 57 -20.37 2.47 3.77
C LEU A 57 -20.15 2.85 5.25
N ASN A 58 -18.93 2.69 5.76
CA ASN A 58 -18.66 2.73 7.19
C ASN A 58 -18.29 4.13 7.69
N VAL A 59 -17.65 4.97 6.86
CA VAL A 59 -17.21 6.33 7.23
C VAL A 59 -18.17 7.36 6.68
N ALA A 60 -18.35 7.41 5.36
CA ALA A 60 -19.22 8.39 4.71
C ALA A 60 -20.72 8.10 4.88
N LYS A 61 -21.07 6.90 5.39
CA LYS A 61 -22.45 6.45 5.63
C LYS A 61 -23.32 6.50 4.37
N VAL A 62 -22.73 6.19 3.21
CA VAL A 62 -23.45 6.08 1.94
C VAL A 62 -24.47 4.94 2.02
N PRO A 63 -25.74 5.17 1.64
CA PRO A 63 -26.73 4.10 1.53
C PRO A 63 -26.27 3.01 0.55
N ALA A 64 -26.45 1.74 0.90
CA ALA A 64 -25.94 0.62 0.10
C ALA A 64 -26.47 0.60 -1.34
N ASP A 65 -27.72 1.04 -1.55
CA ASP A 65 -28.37 1.17 -2.87
C ASP A 65 -27.80 2.31 -3.73
N ARG A 66 -27.01 3.22 -3.14
CA ARG A 66 -26.33 4.33 -3.82
C ARG A 66 -24.83 4.10 -4.00
N LEU A 67 -24.26 3.06 -3.40
CA LEU A 67 -22.81 2.81 -3.37
C LEU A 67 -22.19 2.75 -4.78
N ASP A 68 -22.77 1.97 -5.68
CA ASP A 68 -22.25 1.80 -7.05
C ASP A 68 -22.31 3.12 -7.84
N GLU A 69 -23.27 3.99 -7.55
CA GLU A 69 -23.37 5.31 -8.18
C GLU A 69 -22.29 6.26 -7.68
N VAL A 70 -22.03 6.28 -6.36
CA VAL A 70 -20.95 7.08 -5.78
C VAL A 70 -19.59 6.62 -6.32
N ILE A 71 -19.31 5.32 -6.33
CA ILE A 71 -18.05 4.75 -6.85
C ILE A 71 -17.85 5.12 -8.32
N ARG A 72 -18.89 5.02 -9.15
CA ARG A 72 -18.80 5.39 -10.57
C ARG A 72 -18.45 6.86 -10.76
N ARG A 73 -19.08 7.77 -10.02
CA ARG A 73 -18.80 9.22 -10.07
C ARG A 73 -17.39 9.53 -9.59
N TYR A 74 -16.99 8.95 -8.46
CA TYR A 74 -15.64 9.04 -7.93
C TYR A 74 -14.60 8.58 -8.97
N ARG A 75 -14.79 7.43 -9.59
CA ARG A 75 -13.84 6.88 -10.58
C ARG A 75 -13.70 7.77 -11.81
N ALA A 76 -14.80 8.37 -12.28
CA ALA A 76 -14.76 9.33 -13.38
C ALA A 76 -13.90 10.55 -13.00
N TYR A 77 -14.17 11.15 -11.83
CA TYR A 77 -13.35 12.26 -11.32
C TYR A 77 -11.88 11.88 -11.14
N TYR A 78 -11.61 10.71 -10.55
CA TYR A 78 -10.26 10.27 -10.24
C TYR A 78 -9.43 10.06 -11.51
N ALA A 79 -10.03 9.44 -12.53
CA ALA A 79 -9.37 9.22 -13.82
C ALA A 79 -9.11 10.53 -14.59
N GLU A 80 -10.04 11.49 -14.54
CA GLU A 80 -9.94 12.75 -15.28
C GLU A 80 -9.05 13.78 -14.58
N THR A 81 -9.10 13.84 -13.25
CA THR A 81 -8.48 14.90 -12.44
C THR A 81 -7.60 14.34 -11.33
N GLY A 82 -8.12 13.39 -10.54
CA GLY A 82 -7.49 12.96 -9.28
C GLY A 82 -6.08 12.36 -9.43
N ILE A 83 -5.83 11.58 -10.49
CA ILE A 83 -4.49 11.00 -10.73
C ILE A 83 -3.43 12.08 -10.93
N ALA A 84 -3.75 13.14 -11.67
CA ALA A 84 -2.79 14.21 -12.00
C ALA A 84 -2.47 15.13 -10.81
N GLN A 85 -3.27 15.08 -9.74
CA GLN A 85 -3.00 15.83 -8.51
C GLN A 85 -1.92 15.16 -7.65
N GLY A 86 -1.79 13.83 -7.75
CA GLY A 86 -0.87 13.05 -6.94
C GLY A 86 0.60 13.45 -7.13
N ARG A 87 1.42 13.18 -6.12
CA ARG A 87 2.87 13.38 -6.14
C ARG A 87 3.58 12.25 -5.42
N LEU A 88 4.77 11.89 -5.89
CA LEU A 88 5.62 10.99 -5.10
C LEU A 88 6.04 11.69 -3.81
N TYR A 89 6.07 10.94 -2.71
CA TYR A 89 6.68 11.45 -1.48
C TYR A 89 8.17 11.74 -1.69
N PRO A 90 8.74 12.75 -1.02
CA PRO A 90 10.15 13.12 -1.19
C PRO A 90 11.10 11.94 -0.94
N GLY A 91 12.01 11.69 -1.89
CA GLY A 91 13.02 10.63 -1.79
C GLY A 91 12.57 9.24 -2.26
N ILE A 92 11.27 9.01 -2.51
CA ILE A 92 10.77 7.66 -2.85
C ILE A 92 11.34 7.15 -4.18
N ARG A 93 11.46 8.02 -5.20
CA ARG A 93 12.06 7.61 -6.47
C ARG A 93 13.48 7.11 -6.26
N GLU A 94 14.28 7.89 -5.53
CA GLU A 94 15.68 7.60 -5.25
C GLU A 94 15.83 6.29 -4.45
N VAL A 95 14.93 6.03 -3.50
CA VAL A 95 14.89 4.76 -2.75
C VAL A 95 14.64 3.58 -3.68
N LEU A 96 13.60 3.65 -4.52
CA LEU A 96 13.26 2.57 -5.46
C LEU A 96 14.40 2.31 -6.44
N GLU A 97 14.98 3.36 -7.04
CA GLU A 97 16.12 3.26 -7.96
C GLU A 97 17.35 2.66 -7.27
N THR A 98 17.63 3.05 -6.02
CA THR A 98 18.74 2.50 -5.23
C THR A 98 18.53 1.01 -4.95
N PHE A 99 17.34 0.60 -4.56
CA PHE A 99 17.01 -0.81 -4.32
C PHE A 99 17.16 -1.64 -5.59
N VAL A 100 16.59 -1.18 -6.71
CA VAL A 100 16.72 -1.88 -8.00
C VAL A 100 18.18 -1.96 -8.46
N ALA A 101 18.95 -0.87 -8.33
CA ALA A 101 20.37 -0.86 -8.69
C ALA A 101 21.22 -1.82 -7.83
N ALA A 102 20.83 -2.02 -6.57
CA ALA A 102 21.44 -2.99 -5.67
C ALA A 102 20.97 -4.45 -5.90
N GLY A 103 20.08 -4.68 -6.87
CA GLY A 103 19.50 -5.99 -7.14
C GLY A 103 18.47 -6.44 -6.10
N LEU A 104 17.92 -5.51 -5.31
CA LEU A 104 16.86 -5.75 -4.35
C LEU A 104 15.49 -5.66 -5.07
N PRO A 105 14.76 -6.78 -5.23
CA PRO A 105 13.47 -6.74 -5.93
C PRO A 105 12.44 -5.93 -5.13
N VAL A 106 11.66 -5.11 -5.84
CA VAL A 106 10.54 -4.36 -5.26
C VAL A 106 9.22 -4.71 -5.95
N ALA A 107 8.12 -4.68 -5.21
CA ALA A 107 6.76 -4.91 -5.72
C ALA A 107 5.75 -3.97 -5.05
N VAL A 108 4.54 -3.88 -5.61
CA VAL A 108 3.41 -3.15 -5.02
C VAL A 108 2.30 -4.11 -4.60
N ALA A 109 1.76 -3.90 -3.40
CA ALA A 109 0.55 -4.56 -2.89
C ALA A 109 -0.41 -3.51 -2.29
N THR A 110 -1.46 -3.16 -3.02
CA THR A 110 -2.37 -2.06 -2.66
C THR A 110 -3.84 -2.47 -2.69
N GLN A 111 -4.68 -1.86 -1.85
CA GLN A 111 -6.14 -2.03 -1.91
C GLN A 111 -6.78 -1.29 -3.10
N LYS A 112 -6.02 -0.40 -3.76
CA LYS A 112 -6.45 0.23 -5.01
C LYS A 112 -6.65 -0.83 -6.11
N PRO A 113 -7.70 -0.71 -6.95
CA PRO A 113 -7.86 -1.63 -8.07
C PRO A 113 -6.62 -1.70 -8.95
N GLN A 114 -6.19 -2.90 -9.34
CA GLN A 114 -4.88 -3.11 -9.97
C GLN A 114 -4.69 -2.29 -11.26
N ALA A 115 -5.73 -2.17 -12.09
CA ALA A 115 -5.67 -1.36 -13.32
C ALA A 115 -5.42 0.13 -13.01
N ILE A 116 -6.04 0.64 -11.95
CA ILE A 116 -5.87 2.03 -11.51
C ILE A 116 -4.49 2.22 -10.89
N ALA A 117 -4.02 1.28 -10.06
CA ALA A 117 -2.67 1.31 -9.48
C ALA A 117 -1.58 1.39 -10.55
N ARG A 118 -1.68 0.58 -11.61
CA ARG A 118 -0.76 0.65 -12.76
C ARG A 118 -0.80 2.00 -13.46
N THR A 119 -1.98 2.58 -13.61
CA THR A 119 -2.14 3.90 -14.23
C THR A 119 -1.46 5.00 -13.39
N VAL A 120 -1.62 4.98 -12.07
CA VAL A 120 -0.95 5.92 -11.16
C VAL A 120 0.57 5.77 -11.20
N LEU A 121 1.07 4.53 -11.11
CA LEU A 121 2.52 4.27 -11.15
C LEU A 121 3.15 4.69 -12.50
N ALA A 122 2.44 4.46 -13.61
CA ALA A 122 2.87 4.88 -14.94
C ALA A 122 2.83 6.40 -15.10
N HIS A 123 1.80 7.07 -14.55
CA HIS A 123 1.73 8.53 -14.52
C HIS A 123 2.95 9.16 -13.83
N HIS A 124 3.43 8.53 -12.75
CA HIS A 124 4.65 8.94 -12.06
C HIS A 124 5.93 8.38 -12.68
N GLY A 125 5.88 7.55 -13.72
CA GLY A 125 7.06 6.98 -14.38
C GLY A 125 7.94 6.15 -13.44
N ILE A 126 7.32 5.34 -12.58
CA ILE A 126 7.99 4.39 -11.67
C ILE A 126 7.47 2.96 -11.81
N ASP A 127 6.46 2.71 -12.64
CA ASP A 127 5.88 1.38 -12.87
C ASP A 127 6.92 0.35 -13.32
N GLY A 128 7.87 0.77 -14.17
CA GLY A 128 8.97 -0.08 -14.64
C GLY A 128 10.00 -0.51 -13.59
N LEU A 129 9.94 0.03 -12.37
CA LEU A 129 10.84 -0.35 -11.27
C LEU A 129 10.34 -1.61 -10.53
N PHE A 130 9.06 -1.94 -10.64
CA PHE A 130 8.43 -3.01 -9.86
C PHE A 130 8.41 -4.34 -10.61
N ARG A 131 8.80 -5.42 -9.92
CA ARG A 131 8.70 -6.79 -10.43
C ARG A 131 7.26 -7.30 -10.50
N GLY A 132 6.39 -6.79 -9.62
CA GLY A 132 4.96 -7.09 -9.58
C GLY A 132 4.17 -5.89 -9.09
N ILE A 133 2.97 -5.68 -9.65
CA ILE A 133 2.01 -4.67 -9.22
C ILE A 133 0.69 -5.37 -9.01
N HIS A 134 0.33 -5.57 -7.74
CA HIS A 134 -0.86 -6.27 -7.31
C HIS A 134 -1.80 -5.30 -6.60
N GLY A 135 -3.03 -5.25 -7.10
CA GLY A 135 -4.11 -4.45 -6.53
C GLY A 135 -5.32 -5.30 -6.22
N SER A 136 -6.36 -4.70 -5.66
CA SER A 136 -7.66 -5.34 -5.55
C SER A 136 -8.32 -5.56 -6.92
N ALA A 137 -9.37 -6.36 -6.95
CA ALA A 137 -10.19 -6.54 -8.15
C ALA A 137 -10.96 -5.26 -8.50
N ASP A 138 -11.27 -5.07 -9.78
CA ASP A 138 -11.98 -3.87 -10.26
C ASP A 138 -13.42 -3.75 -9.71
N ASN A 139 -14.01 -4.86 -9.25
CA ASN A 139 -15.32 -4.89 -8.61
C ASN A 139 -15.20 -4.49 -7.13
N GLU A 140 -15.41 -3.20 -6.88
CA GLU A 140 -15.42 -2.70 -5.51
C GLU A 140 -16.71 -3.00 -4.75
N SER A 141 -17.72 -3.60 -5.39
CA SER A 141 -18.91 -4.10 -4.70
C SER A 141 -18.50 -4.95 -3.48
N ALA A 142 -19.26 -4.84 -2.40
CA ALA A 142 -19.12 -5.72 -1.25
C ALA A 142 -19.48 -7.14 -1.72
N VAL A 143 -18.47 -7.92 -2.09
CA VAL A 143 -18.64 -9.33 -2.44
C VAL A 143 -18.41 -10.11 -1.15
N ASP A 144 -19.46 -10.76 -0.66
CA ASP A 144 -19.34 -11.72 0.42
C ASP A 144 -18.28 -12.77 0.06
N GLY A 145 -17.32 -12.98 0.97
CA GLY A 145 -16.29 -14.01 0.84
C GLY A 145 -14.97 -13.59 0.18
N VAL A 146 -14.78 -12.31 -0.18
CA VAL A 146 -13.43 -11.79 -0.47
C VAL A 146 -12.72 -11.50 0.85
N PRO A 147 -11.50 -12.02 1.09
CA PRO A 147 -10.79 -11.75 2.32
C PRO A 147 -10.60 -10.25 2.55
N LEU A 148 -10.96 -9.80 3.74
CA LEU A 148 -10.77 -8.43 4.16
C LEU A 148 -9.27 -8.15 4.29
N GLY A 149 -8.82 -7.01 3.76
CA GLY A 149 -7.43 -6.54 3.89
C GLY A 149 -6.48 -7.04 2.79
N LYS A 150 -5.18 -6.97 3.07
CA LYS A 150 -4.11 -7.13 2.05
C LYS A 150 -3.55 -8.54 1.93
N THR A 151 -4.05 -9.51 2.68
CA THR A 151 -3.45 -10.85 2.80
C THR A 151 -3.24 -11.52 1.43
N GLU A 152 -4.28 -11.60 0.59
CA GLU A 152 -4.17 -12.25 -0.72
C GLU A 152 -3.34 -11.43 -1.73
N ILE A 153 -3.39 -10.10 -1.62
CA ILE A 153 -2.65 -9.18 -2.49
C ILE A 153 -1.14 -9.31 -2.23
N ILE A 154 -0.75 -9.35 -0.97
CA ILE A 154 0.64 -9.58 -0.55
C ILE A 154 1.08 -10.99 -0.95
N ALA A 155 0.23 -12.02 -0.77
CA ALA A 155 0.54 -13.39 -1.20
C ALA A 155 0.79 -13.48 -2.72
N ALA A 156 0.02 -12.73 -3.53
CA ALA A 156 0.24 -12.64 -4.96
C ALA A 156 1.58 -11.97 -5.30
N ALA A 157 1.94 -10.89 -4.60
CA ALA A 157 3.24 -10.23 -4.77
C ALA A 157 4.41 -11.15 -4.40
N LEU A 158 4.31 -11.89 -3.29
CA LEU A 158 5.31 -12.88 -2.89
C LEU A 158 5.53 -13.97 -3.95
N LYS A 159 4.45 -14.42 -4.59
CA LYS A 159 4.50 -15.41 -5.67
C LYS A 159 5.26 -14.89 -6.90
N ASP A 160 5.02 -13.65 -7.34
CA ASP A 160 5.73 -13.04 -8.49
C ASP A 160 7.21 -12.74 -8.17
N LEU A 161 7.50 -12.51 -6.88
CA LEU A 161 8.86 -12.39 -6.34
C LEU A 161 9.58 -13.73 -6.15
N ASP A 162 8.88 -14.86 -6.29
CA ASP A 162 9.39 -16.22 -6.07
C ASP A 162 10.05 -16.39 -4.68
N THR A 163 9.38 -15.88 -3.63
CA THR A 163 9.90 -15.89 -2.26
C THR A 163 8.78 -16.07 -1.22
N HIS A 164 9.17 -16.55 -0.04
CA HIS A 164 8.33 -16.56 1.17
C HIS A 164 8.77 -15.52 2.21
N HIS A 165 9.82 -14.76 1.90
CA HIS A 165 10.35 -13.70 2.74
C HIS A 165 10.32 -12.39 1.96
N ALA A 166 9.77 -11.35 2.59
CA ALA A 166 9.79 -9.97 2.12
C ALA A 166 9.54 -9.06 3.32
N VAL A 167 9.71 -7.76 3.12
CA VAL A 167 9.27 -6.74 4.09
C VAL A 167 8.16 -5.92 3.45
N MET A 168 7.05 -5.73 4.17
CA MET A 168 5.99 -4.83 3.77
C MET A 168 6.32 -3.40 4.22
N VAL A 169 6.05 -2.41 3.38
CA VAL A 169 6.14 -0.99 3.69
C VAL A 169 4.77 -0.36 3.44
N GLY A 170 4.21 0.27 4.46
CA GLY A 170 2.86 0.81 4.38
C GLY A 170 2.57 1.85 5.47
N ASP A 171 1.52 2.64 5.27
CA ASP A 171 1.15 3.72 6.18
C ASP A 171 -0.11 3.43 6.99
N ARG A 172 -0.74 2.25 6.88
CA ARG A 172 -1.98 1.91 7.57
C ARG A 172 -1.88 0.58 8.34
N ALA A 173 -2.73 0.40 9.34
CA ALA A 173 -2.83 -0.85 10.12
C ALA A 173 -3.14 -2.08 9.25
N GLN A 174 -3.79 -1.90 8.10
CA GLN A 174 -4.06 -2.97 7.14
C GLN A 174 -2.80 -3.48 6.41
N ASP A 175 -1.75 -2.66 6.31
CA ASP A 175 -0.45 -3.08 5.79
C ASP A 175 0.22 -4.02 6.78
N VAL A 176 0.21 -3.60 8.05
CA VAL A 176 0.76 -4.36 9.15
C VAL A 176 0.01 -5.69 9.31
N SER A 177 -1.32 -5.67 9.33
CA SER A 177 -2.10 -6.89 9.47
C SER A 177 -1.96 -7.83 8.27
N GLY A 178 -1.88 -7.30 7.05
CA GLY A 178 -1.62 -8.06 5.84
C GLY A 178 -0.21 -8.70 5.82
N ALA A 179 0.79 -7.97 6.31
CA ALA A 179 2.16 -8.47 6.47
C ALA A 179 2.21 -9.61 7.48
N ILE A 180 1.65 -9.42 8.67
CA ILE A 180 1.57 -10.44 9.74
C ILE A 180 0.86 -11.70 9.24
N ALA A 181 -0.24 -11.56 8.51
CA ALA A 181 -0.99 -12.69 7.96
C ALA A 181 -0.18 -13.52 6.94
N ASN A 182 0.86 -12.93 6.34
CA ASN A 182 1.80 -13.61 5.44
C ASN A 182 3.15 -13.95 6.13
N GLY A 183 3.26 -13.75 7.44
CA GLY A 183 4.50 -14.00 8.18
C GLY A 183 5.64 -13.03 7.87
N LEU A 184 5.31 -11.81 7.45
CA LEU A 184 6.26 -10.76 7.08
C LEU A 184 6.37 -9.69 8.17
N ASP A 185 7.55 -9.07 8.27
CA ASP A 185 7.71 -7.80 8.98
C ASP A 185 7.09 -6.66 8.19
N CYS A 186 6.59 -5.64 8.90
CA CYS A 186 6.08 -4.41 8.31
C CYS A 186 6.83 -3.18 8.84
N ILE A 187 7.40 -2.38 7.94
CA ILE A 187 7.88 -1.03 8.24
C ILE A 187 6.72 -0.06 8.02
N GLY A 188 6.28 0.58 9.10
CA GLY A 188 5.29 1.64 9.06
C GLY A 188 5.92 2.96 8.59
N VAL A 189 5.20 3.75 7.80
CA VAL A 189 5.67 5.09 7.39
C VAL A 189 4.79 6.19 7.97
N ALA A 190 5.40 7.14 8.69
CA ALA A 190 4.67 8.17 9.43
C ALA A 190 4.24 9.38 8.57
N TRP A 191 4.66 9.44 7.31
CA TRP A 191 4.29 10.53 6.38
C TRP A 191 2.96 10.30 5.66
N GLY A 192 2.35 9.13 5.83
CA GLY A 192 1.06 8.78 5.25
C GLY A 192 -0.13 9.19 6.11
N PHE A 193 -1.17 8.35 6.12
CA PHE A 193 -2.49 8.68 6.67
C PHE A 193 -2.82 7.96 7.98
N ALA A 194 -1.90 7.16 8.55
CA ALA A 194 -2.08 6.61 9.89
C ALA A 194 -2.21 7.73 10.94
N PRO A 195 -3.24 7.70 11.80
CA PRO A 195 -3.24 8.44 13.05
C PRO A 195 -2.10 8.00 13.97
N GLU A 196 -1.73 8.89 14.89
CA GLU A 196 -0.72 8.61 15.92
C GLU A 196 -1.06 7.31 16.68
N GLY A 197 -0.09 6.40 16.75
CA GLY A 197 -0.23 5.12 17.44
C GLY A 197 -0.94 4.01 16.65
N GLU A 198 -1.48 4.27 15.45
CA GLU A 198 -2.14 3.23 14.63
C GLU A 198 -1.14 2.12 14.24
N LEU A 199 0.05 2.49 13.78
CA LEU A 199 1.05 1.56 13.26
C LEU A 199 1.70 0.73 14.38
N GLU A 200 2.06 1.39 15.50
CA GLU A 200 2.60 0.72 16.68
C GLU A 200 1.56 -0.21 17.31
N GLY A 201 0.31 0.26 17.43
CA GLY A 201 -0.79 -0.54 17.95
C GLY A 201 -1.14 -1.75 17.08
N ALA A 202 -0.93 -1.65 15.76
CA ALA A 202 -1.10 -2.76 14.83
C ALA A 202 0.06 -3.77 14.85
N GLY A 203 1.21 -3.40 15.44
CA GLY A 203 2.39 -4.27 15.55
C GLY A 203 3.42 -4.09 14.44
N ALA A 204 3.57 -2.87 13.88
CA ALA A 204 4.65 -2.59 12.94
C ALA A 204 6.03 -2.89 13.58
N PHE A 205 6.94 -3.46 12.80
CA PHE A 205 8.31 -3.77 13.26
C PHE A 205 9.05 -2.50 13.67
N THR A 206 8.88 -1.45 12.88
CA THR A 206 9.38 -0.11 13.19
C THR A 206 8.55 0.92 12.40
N VAL A 207 8.56 2.17 12.86
CA VAL A 207 7.93 3.30 12.16
C VAL A 207 9.00 4.31 11.79
N VAL A 208 9.04 4.72 10.52
CA VAL A 208 10.04 5.65 9.96
C VAL A 208 9.37 6.94 9.48
N SER A 209 10.09 8.06 9.56
CA SER A 209 9.55 9.40 9.29
C SER A 209 10.03 10.00 7.97
N ASN A 210 10.99 9.37 7.28
CA ASN A 210 11.47 9.82 5.98
C ASN A 210 12.14 8.68 5.18
N ALA A 211 12.42 8.95 3.90
CA ALA A 211 13.04 8.01 2.97
C ALA A 211 14.42 7.49 3.45
N ALA A 212 15.23 8.30 4.12
CA ALA A 212 16.54 7.87 4.61
C ALA A 212 16.42 6.86 5.75
N GLU A 213 15.50 7.09 6.69
CA GLU A 213 15.18 6.14 7.75
C GLU A 213 14.61 4.82 7.19
N LEU A 214 13.79 4.90 6.14
CA LEU A 214 13.30 3.71 5.44
C LEU A 214 14.44 2.85 4.87
N VAL A 215 15.42 3.48 4.20
CA VAL A 215 16.60 2.77 3.68
C VAL A 215 17.36 2.08 4.82
N ASN A 216 17.64 2.81 5.91
CA ASN A 216 18.35 2.25 7.06
C ASN A 216 17.59 1.07 7.70
N ALA A 217 16.26 1.15 7.78
CA ALA A 217 15.42 0.08 8.32
C ALA A 217 15.44 -1.17 7.43
N VAL A 218 15.36 -1.00 6.10
CA VAL A 218 15.47 -2.10 5.14
C VAL A 218 16.86 -2.75 5.23
N GLU A 219 17.94 -1.97 5.23
CA GLU A 219 19.32 -2.48 5.35
C GLU A 219 19.53 -3.28 6.65
N ARG A 220 18.95 -2.81 7.76
CA ARG A 220 18.98 -3.54 9.03
C ARG A 220 18.31 -4.90 8.92
N LEU A 221 17.15 -4.99 8.27
CA LEU A 221 16.44 -6.26 8.06
C LEU A 221 17.21 -7.20 7.12
N GLN A 222 17.85 -6.67 6.06
CA GLN A 222 18.75 -7.47 5.22
C GLN A 222 19.89 -8.10 6.04
N SER A 223 20.52 -7.32 6.92
CA SER A 223 21.63 -7.78 7.77
C SER A 223 21.20 -8.87 8.78
N ILE A 224 20.02 -8.69 9.39
CA ILE A 224 19.44 -9.69 10.30
C ILE A 224 19.19 -11.00 9.53
N HIS A 225 18.57 -10.92 8.34
CA HIS A 225 18.28 -12.10 7.53
C HIS A 225 19.55 -12.83 7.07
N ALA A 226 20.56 -12.09 6.61
CA ALA A 226 21.84 -12.65 6.20
C ALA A 226 22.57 -13.37 7.36
N SER A 227 22.50 -12.81 8.57
CA SER A 227 23.09 -13.41 9.77
C SER A 227 22.38 -14.73 10.13
N ALA A 228 21.04 -14.74 10.15
CA ALA A 228 20.25 -15.93 10.44
C ALA A 228 20.50 -17.06 9.43
N MET A 229 20.62 -16.74 8.15
CA MET A 229 20.93 -17.73 7.10
C MET A 229 22.34 -18.32 7.24
N SER A 230 23.30 -17.53 7.72
CA SER A 230 24.69 -17.98 7.93
C SER A 230 24.82 -18.92 9.12
N GLU A 231 24.07 -18.69 10.20
CA GLU A 231 24.03 -19.58 11.37
C GLU A 231 23.42 -20.95 11.03
N VAL A 232 22.32 -20.98 10.27
CA VAL A 232 21.68 -22.23 9.82
C VAL A 232 22.61 -23.10 8.99
N THR A 233 23.49 -22.50 8.17
CA THR A 233 24.47 -23.27 7.38
C THR A 233 25.59 -23.89 8.20
N ASN A 234 25.87 -23.38 9.42
CA ASN A 234 26.94 -23.91 10.28
C ASN A 234 26.47 -25.10 11.13
N ASP A 235 25.20 -25.15 11.52
CA ASP A 235 24.64 -26.22 12.36
C ASP A 235 24.32 -27.51 11.59
N GLY A 236 24.30 -27.45 10.25
CA GLY A 236 24.07 -28.61 9.37
C GLY A 236 25.32 -29.44 9.04
N ASN A 237 26.49 -29.09 9.60
CA ASN A 237 27.79 -29.68 9.25
C ASN A 237 28.46 -30.45 10.42
N VAL A 238 27.67 -30.94 11.37
CA VAL A 238 28.11 -31.78 12.50
C VAL A 238 27.64 -33.23 12.34
#